data_AF-A0A485LRR7-F1
#
_entry.id   AF-A0A485LRR7-F1
#
_cell.length_a   1.000
_cell.length_b   1.000
_cell.length_c   1.000
_cell.angle_alpha   90.00
_cell.angle_beta   90.00
_cell.angle_gamma   90.00
#
_symmetry.space_group_name_H-M   'P 1'
#
loop_
_entity.id
_entity.type
_entity.pdbx_description
1 polymer ?
#
loop_
_entity_poly.entity_id
_entity_poly.type
_entity_poly.pdbx_seq_one_letter_code
_entity_poly.pdbx_strand_id
1 'polypeptide(L)'
;MPGEGVGVAFIGVFISSANGSHGHFTRKALKMTVKRRNHGRNKKNRGHVKRVHCVSTAKLIPKDKAIKRFTVRNIVDASAMRDLKEASVYETYALPKIYIKNYYCIEAAIHQRIVRVRSVEGRRNREPPARIRPKKL
;
A
#
# COMPACT_ATOMS: atom_id res chain seq x y z
N MET A 1 -33.26 -35.40 -27.12
CA MET A 1 -34.68 -35.50 -27.52
C MET A 1 -35.16 -36.89 -27.12
N PRO A 2 -36.30 -37.09 -26.45
CA PRO A 2 -37.31 -36.20 -25.84
C PRO A 2 -37.33 -36.40 -24.29
N GLY A 3 -38.14 -35.78 -23.45
CA GLY A 3 -39.32 -34.98 -23.69
C GLY A 3 -39.70 -34.13 -22.48
N GLU A 4 -40.47 -33.10 -22.81
CA GLU A 4 -41.09 -32.11 -21.93
C GLU A 4 -42.24 -32.74 -21.14
N GLY A 5 -42.50 -32.19 -19.96
CA GLY A 5 -43.62 -32.55 -19.10
C GLY A 5 -44.08 -31.34 -18.29
N VAL A 6 -44.93 -30.53 -18.93
CA VAL A 6 -45.72 -29.42 -18.40
C VAL A 6 -46.59 -29.84 -17.20
N GLY A 7 -46.73 -28.96 -16.21
CA GLY A 7 -47.52 -29.23 -15.00
C GLY A 7 -47.90 -27.99 -14.17
N VAL A 8 -48.78 -27.17 -14.75
CA VAL A 8 -49.81 -26.31 -14.13
C VAL A 8 -49.47 -25.41 -12.92
N ALA A 9 -49.57 -24.10 -13.18
CA ALA A 9 -49.86 -23.08 -12.18
C ALA A 9 -51.24 -23.34 -11.55
N PHE A 10 -51.28 -23.45 -10.22
CA PHE A 10 -52.50 -23.29 -9.45
C PHE A 10 -52.43 -21.98 -8.67
N ILE A 11 -53.43 -21.15 -8.96
CA ILE A 11 -53.73 -19.89 -8.30
C ILE A 11 -54.12 -20.18 -6.86
N GLY A 12 -53.45 -19.51 -5.93
CA GLY A 12 -53.78 -19.49 -4.52
C GLY A 12 -53.53 -18.09 -3.95
N VAL A 13 -54.42 -17.15 -4.28
CA VAL A 13 -54.58 -15.92 -3.51
C VAL A 13 -55.16 -16.32 -2.16
N PHE A 14 -54.33 -16.43 -1.13
CA PHE A 14 -54.79 -16.46 0.26
C PHE A 14 -54.24 -15.25 0.99
N ILE A 15 -55.01 -14.17 0.92
CA ILE A 15 -54.95 -13.06 1.85
C ILE A 15 -55.41 -13.61 3.20
N SER A 16 -54.53 -13.72 4.19
CA SER A 16 -54.96 -13.65 5.58
C SER A 16 -53.83 -13.26 6.53
N SER A 17 -54.13 -12.22 7.28
CA SER A 17 -53.62 -11.89 8.62
C SER A 17 -52.14 -11.59 8.78
N ALA A 18 -51.90 -10.27 8.81
CA ALA A 18 -50.97 -9.66 9.72
C ALA A 18 -51.02 -10.34 11.11
N ASN A 19 -49.96 -11.03 11.47
CA ASN A 19 -49.52 -11.15 12.85
C ASN A 19 -48.02 -10.88 12.84
N GLY A 20 -47.69 -9.62 13.13
CA GLY A 20 -46.34 -9.15 13.30
C GLY A 20 -45.66 -9.93 14.42
N SER A 21 -44.93 -10.96 14.06
CA SER A 21 -43.73 -11.27 14.81
C SER A 21 -42.77 -10.12 14.51
N HIS A 22 -42.68 -9.19 15.46
CA HIS A 22 -41.52 -8.34 15.60
C HIS A 22 -40.34 -9.28 15.77
N GLY A 23 -39.80 -9.75 14.64
CA GLY A 23 -38.51 -10.40 14.57
C GLY A 23 -37.58 -9.43 15.23
N HIS A 24 -37.15 -9.75 16.44
CA HIS A 24 -36.03 -9.10 17.07
C HIS A 24 -34.85 -9.34 16.14
N PHE A 25 -34.68 -8.42 15.19
CA PHE A 25 -33.47 -8.22 14.42
C PHE A 25 -32.48 -7.77 15.48
N THR A 26 -31.97 -8.74 16.24
CA THR A 26 -30.90 -8.55 17.19
C THR A 26 -29.86 -7.79 16.40
N ARG A 27 -29.60 -6.55 16.81
CA ARG A 27 -28.52 -5.75 16.24
C ARG A 27 -27.27 -6.58 16.42
N LYS A 28 -26.94 -7.39 15.41
CA LYS A 28 -25.70 -8.13 15.32
C LYS A 28 -24.66 -7.05 15.42
N ALA A 29 -24.07 -6.89 16.60
CA ALA A 29 -23.17 -5.80 16.90
C ALA A 29 -22.16 -5.78 15.75
N LEU A 30 -22.23 -4.73 14.92
CA LEU A 30 -21.38 -4.59 13.75
C LEU A 30 -19.97 -4.46 14.28
N LYS A 31 -19.28 -5.60 14.43
CA LYS A 31 -17.91 -5.67 14.91
C LYS A 31 -17.08 -4.92 13.89
N MET A 32 -16.80 -3.65 14.17
CA MET A 32 -16.13 -2.75 13.22
C MET A 32 -14.80 -3.40 12.80
N THR A 33 -14.67 -3.67 11.51
CA THR A 33 -13.54 -4.46 11.01
C THR A 33 -12.31 -3.57 10.88
N VAL A 34 -11.27 -3.88 11.65
CA VAL A 34 -9.99 -3.17 11.57
C VAL A 34 -9.09 -3.88 10.56
N LYS A 35 -8.88 -3.26 9.40
CA LYS A 35 -8.02 -3.81 8.33
C LYS A 35 -6.57 -4.07 8.77
N ARG A 36 -6.03 -3.28 9.72
CA ARG A 36 -4.64 -3.40 10.21
C ARG A 36 -4.57 -3.12 11.71
N ARG A 37 -3.97 -4.02 12.50
CA ARG A 37 -3.75 -3.86 13.96
C ARG A 37 -3.05 -2.55 14.33
N ASN A 38 -2.17 -2.03 13.46
CA ASN A 38 -1.43 -0.79 13.69
C ASN A 38 -2.10 0.46 13.11
N HIS A 39 -3.30 0.34 12.52
CA HIS A 39 -3.99 1.42 11.80
C HIS A 39 -3.14 2.08 10.69
N GLY A 40 -2.12 1.37 10.19
CA GLY A 40 -1.18 1.89 9.19
C GLY A 40 -0.15 2.90 9.74
N ARG A 41 0.10 2.93 11.05
CA ARG A 41 1.08 3.85 11.68
C ARG A 41 1.95 3.13 12.69
N ASN A 42 3.18 3.62 12.88
CA ASN A 42 4.07 3.16 13.97
C ASN A 42 3.99 4.06 15.22
N LYS A 43 2.79 4.47 15.60
CA LYS A 43 2.54 5.27 16.80
C LYS A 43 2.14 4.33 17.94
N LYS A 44 3.05 4.15 18.91
CA LYS A 44 2.85 3.36 20.14
C LYS A 44 3.27 4.22 21.34
N ASN A 45 2.48 4.15 22.43
CA ASN A 45 2.68 4.86 23.71
C ASN A 45 3.05 6.35 23.60
N ARG A 46 2.50 7.06 22.60
CA ARG A 46 2.79 8.47 22.32
C ARG A 46 1.53 9.18 21.83
N GLY A 47 1.32 10.43 22.26
CA GLY A 47 0.15 11.24 21.90
C GLY A 47 0.28 11.98 20.56
N HIS A 48 1.35 12.72 20.33
CA HIS A 48 1.55 13.51 19.10
C HIS A 48 2.91 13.18 18.46
N VAL A 49 2.99 13.27 17.13
CA VAL A 49 4.25 13.09 16.39
C VAL A 49 4.38 14.17 15.33
N LYS A 50 5.57 14.76 15.24
CA LYS A 50 5.94 15.79 14.26
C LYS A 50 5.55 15.36 12.84
N ARG A 51 5.03 16.32 12.08
CA ARG A 51 4.63 16.13 10.68
C ARG A 51 5.78 16.49 9.73
N VAL A 52 5.77 15.90 8.54
CA VAL A 52 6.77 16.07 7.48
C VAL A 52 6.05 16.24 6.14
N HIS A 53 6.65 17.00 5.23
CA HIS A 53 6.11 17.20 3.88
C HIS A 53 6.43 16.03 2.96
N CYS A 54 5.47 15.70 2.09
CA CYS A 54 5.68 14.79 0.98
C CYS A 54 6.60 15.41 -0.08
N VAL A 55 7.53 14.65 -0.63
CA VAL A 55 8.42 15.13 -1.72
C VAL A 55 7.62 15.48 -2.99
N SER A 56 6.64 14.65 -3.36
CA SER A 56 5.94 14.84 -4.65
C SER A 56 4.72 15.76 -4.61
N THR A 57 4.00 15.83 -3.48
CA THR A 57 2.71 16.54 -3.39
C THR A 57 2.75 17.67 -2.35
N ALA A 58 3.88 17.86 -1.65
CA ALA A 58 4.05 18.79 -0.51
C ALA A 58 3.06 18.60 0.67
N LYS A 59 2.12 17.65 0.59
CA LYS A 59 1.12 17.34 1.62
C LYS A 59 1.78 17.04 2.97
N LEU A 60 1.16 17.56 4.03
CA LEU A 60 1.63 17.37 5.40
C LEU A 60 1.19 16.00 5.94
N ILE A 61 2.16 15.13 6.27
CA ILE A 61 1.92 13.76 6.72
C ILE A 61 2.57 13.55 8.09
N PRO A 62 1.96 12.79 9.03
CA PRO A 62 2.67 12.40 10.24
C PRO A 62 3.86 11.48 9.92
N LYS A 63 5.01 11.71 10.58
CA LYS A 63 6.26 10.96 10.36
C LYS A 63 6.13 9.44 10.52
N ASP A 64 5.16 8.95 11.30
CA ASP A 64 4.92 7.51 11.51
C ASP A 64 4.09 6.84 10.40
N LYS A 65 3.40 7.63 9.57
CA LYS A 65 2.60 7.15 8.44
C LYS A 65 3.33 7.30 7.11
N ALA A 66 4.29 8.23 7.04
CA ALA A 66 5.07 8.48 5.84
C ALA A 66 5.89 7.26 5.44
N ILE A 67 5.91 6.97 4.14
CA ILE A 67 6.77 5.94 3.57
C ILE A 67 8.14 6.56 3.38
N LYS A 68 9.13 6.00 4.07
CA LYS A 68 10.51 6.49 4.09
C LYS A 68 11.34 5.66 3.12
N ARG A 69 12.01 6.33 2.20
CA ARG A 69 12.95 5.70 1.27
C ARG A 69 14.25 6.47 1.29
N PHE A 70 15.34 5.77 1.56
CA PHE A 70 16.66 6.34 1.46
C PHE A 70 17.19 6.04 0.06
N THR A 71 17.44 7.07 -0.72
CA THR A 71 18.01 6.95 -2.05
C THR A 71 19.45 7.42 -1.99
N VAL A 72 20.36 6.50 -2.31
CA VAL A 72 21.78 6.80 -2.54
C VAL A 72 21.99 6.78 -4.03
N ARG A 73 22.43 7.90 -4.59
CA ARG A 73 22.74 8.03 -6.02
C ARG A 73 24.09 8.73 -6.15
N ASN A 74 24.86 8.37 -7.18
CA ASN A 74 26.04 9.16 -7.52
C ASN A 74 25.56 10.55 -7.98
N ILE A 75 26.39 11.59 -7.82
CA ILE A 75 26.07 12.93 -8.35
C ILE A 75 25.91 12.88 -9.87
N VAL A 76 26.73 12.05 -10.51
CA VAL A 76 26.82 11.89 -11.96
C VAL A 76 26.08 10.63 -12.38
N ASP A 77 25.36 10.70 -13.51
CA ASP A 77 24.71 9.53 -14.10
C ASP A 77 25.74 8.53 -14.68
N ALA A 78 25.35 7.26 -14.80
CA ALA A 78 26.25 6.20 -15.25
C ALA A 78 26.80 6.42 -16.67
N SER A 79 26.03 7.07 -17.55
CA SER A 79 26.44 7.42 -18.92
C SER A 79 27.61 8.42 -18.92
N ALA A 80 27.43 9.53 -18.21
CA ALA A 80 28.41 10.62 -18.11
C ALA A 80 29.67 10.26 -17.29
N MET A 81 29.71 9.09 -16.64
CA MET A 81 30.90 8.67 -15.87
C MET A 81 32.14 8.42 -16.74
N ARG A 82 31.98 8.11 -18.04
CA ARG A 82 33.12 7.88 -18.94
C ARG A 82 33.76 9.20 -19.35
N ASP A 83 32.95 10.12 -19.85
CA ASP A 83 33.39 11.45 -20.28
C ASP A 83 34.07 12.22 -19.14
N LEU A 84 33.54 12.11 -17.91
CA LEU A 84 34.15 12.74 -16.74
C LEU A 84 35.50 12.15 -16.34
N LYS A 85 35.76 10.87 -16.62
CA LYS A 85 37.06 10.24 -16.34
C LYS A 85 38.10 10.63 -17.38
N GLU A 86 37.70 10.71 -18.65
CA GLU A 86 38.57 11.15 -19.74
C GLU A 86 38.93 12.63 -19.59
N ALA A 87 37.99 13.46 -19.14
CA ALA A 87 38.21 14.88 -18.90
C ALA A 87 38.92 15.19 -17.56
N SER A 88 39.01 14.24 -16.62
CA SER A 88 39.62 14.49 -15.32
C SER A 88 41.14 14.41 -15.38
N VAL A 89 41.81 15.37 -14.75
CA VAL A 89 43.28 15.39 -14.60
C VAL A 89 43.78 14.22 -13.71
N TYR A 90 42.91 13.69 -12.85
CA TYR A 90 43.24 12.59 -11.93
C TYR A 90 42.90 11.22 -12.53
N GLU A 91 43.85 10.29 -12.54
CA GLU A 91 43.66 8.92 -13.07
C GLU A 91 42.57 8.12 -12.32
N THR A 92 42.39 8.37 -11.02
CA THR A 92 41.41 7.66 -10.17
C THR A 92 40.58 8.63 -9.33
N TYR A 93 39.57 9.26 -9.97
CA TYR A 93 38.64 10.11 -9.25
C TYR A 93 37.46 9.33 -8.65
N ALA A 94 37.33 9.36 -7.31
CA ALA A 94 36.20 8.77 -6.60
C ALA A 94 34.99 9.73 -6.61
N LEU A 95 33.94 9.37 -7.38
CA LEU A 95 32.75 10.20 -7.49
C LEU A 95 31.96 10.26 -6.17
N PRO A 96 31.61 11.45 -5.67
CA PRO A 96 30.77 11.61 -4.48
C PRO A 96 29.33 11.12 -4.70
N LYS A 97 28.66 10.79 -3.59
CA LYS A 97 27.28 10.28 -3.57
C LYS A 97 26.33 11.24 -2.86
N ILE A 98 25.15 11.40 -3.43
CA ILE A 98 24.03 12.13 -2.84
C ILE A 98 23.20 11.17 -1.98
N TYR A 99 22.95 11.61 -0.75
CA TYR A 99 22.14 10.90 0.23
C TYR A 99 20.84 11.66 0.46
N ILE A 100 19.72 11.08 0.01
CA ILE A 100 18.40 11.72 0.16
C ILE A 100 17.47 10.81 0.93
N LYS A 101 16.86 11.34 2.01
CA LYS A 101 15.79 10.66 2.75
C LYS A 101 14.44 11.18 2.27
N ASN A 102 13.84 10.47 1.33
CA ASN A 102 12.55 10.81 0.76
C ASN A 102 11.41 10.36 1.69
N TYR A 103 10.44 11.26 1.86
CA TYR A 103 9.17 11.03 2.57
C TYR A 103 8.01 11.10 1.58
N TYR A 104 7.19 10.05 1.51
CA TYR A 104 6.04 9.99 0.62
C TYR A 104 4.71 9.86 1.40
N CYS A 105 3.64 10.47 0.87
CA CYS A 105 2.27 10.12 1.23
C CYS A 105 1.91 8.74 0.66
N ILE A 106 0.85 8.13 1.20
CA ILE A 106 0.37 6.82 0.73
C ILE A 106 -0.10 6.91 -0.73
N GLU A 107 -0.77 8.01 -1.09
CA GLU A 107 -1.27 8.28 -2.44
C GLU A 107 -0.12 8.29 -3.46
N ALA A 108 0.89 9.15 -3.27
CA ALA A 108 2.04 9.25 -4.16
C ALA A 108 2.85 7.95 -4.23
N ALA A 109 3.00 7.24 -3.10
CA ALA A 109 3.75 6.00 -3.08
C ALA A 109 3.08 4.85 -3.86
N ILE A 110 1.75 4.84 -3.93
CA ILE A 110 1.01 3.87 -4.76
C ILE A 110 1.10 4.28 -6.23
N HIS A 111 0.92 5.58 -6.53
CA HIS A 111 1.00 6.09 -7.90
C HIS A 111 2.37 5.81 -8.56
N GLN A 112 3.46 6.06 -7.82
CA GLN A 112 4.83 5.80 -8.27
C GLN A 112 5.24 4.32 -8.14
N ARG A 113 4.32 3.43 -7.74
CA ARG A 113 4.55 1.99 -7.55
C ARG A 113 5.68 1.64 -6.57
N ILE A 114 5.99 2.53 -5.63
CA ILE A 114 6.96 2.29 -4.54
C ILE A 114 6.42 1.26 -3.54
N VAL A 115 5.10 1.28 -3.31
CA VAL A 115 4.40 0.31 -2.46
C VAL A 115 3.23 -0.26 -3.26
N ARG A 116 3.01 -1.58 -3.15
CA ARG A 116 1.93 -2.30 -3.82
C ARG A 116 0.91 -2.82 -2.82
N VAL A 117 -0.34 -3.00 -3.27
CA VAL A 117 -1.38 -3.65 -2.47
C VAL A 117 -1.02 -5.13 -2.30
N ARG A 118 -1.15 -5.65 -1.08
CA ARG A 118 -0.88 -7.06 -0.74
C ARG A 118 -2.15 -7.76 -0.23
N SER A 119 -2.17 -9.09 -0.35
CA SER A 119 -3.21 -9.98 0.22
C SER A 119 -3.32 -9.82 1.73
N VAL A 120 -4.38 -10.36 2.34
CA VAL A 120 -4.62 -10.24 3.79
C VAL A 120 -3.45 -10.83 4.60
N GLU A 121 -2.96 -11.99 4.19
CA GLU A 121 -1.83 -12.69 4.81
C GLU A 121 -0.51 -11.96 4.53
N GLY A 122 -0.25 -11.56 3.28
CA GLY A 122 0.95 -10.82 2.88
C GLY A 122 1.09 -9.43 3.51
N ARG A 123 0.01 -8.87 4.08
CA ARG A 123 0.09 -7.63 4.90
C ARG A 123 0.76 -7.85 6.25
N ARG A 124 0.74 -9.08 6.78
CA ARG A 124 1.38 -9.42 8.07
C ARG A 124 2.89 -9.53 7.93
N ASN A 125 3.39 -9.99 6.78
CA ASN A 125 4.82 -10.00 6.49
C ASN A 125 5.37 -8.56 6.45
N ARG A 126 6.41 -8.31 7.27
CA ARG A 126 7.09 -7.01 7.44
C ARG A 126 8.49 -6.98 6.86
N GLU A 127 8.97 -8.10 6.34
CA GLU A 127 10.29 -8.17 5.73
C GLU A 127 10.35 -7.28 4.49
N PRO A 128 11.47 -6.57 4.27
CA PRO A 128 11.67 -5.85 3.03
C PRO A 128 11.77 -6.84 1.86
N PRO A 129 11.31 -6.46 0.66
CA PRO A 129 11.51 -7.30 -0.52
C PRO A 129 13.02 -7.52 -0.75
N ALA A 130 13.40 -8.76 -1.05
CA ALA A 130 14.79 -9.11 -1.33
C ALA A 130 15.30 -8.34 -2.57
N ARG A 131 16.47 -7.72 -2.44
CA ARG A 131 17.15 -7.07 -3.58
C ARG A 131 17.90 -8.14 -4.35
N ILE A 132 17.53 -8.36 -5.60
CA ILE A 132 18.27 -9.26 -6.50
C ILE A 132 19.68 -8.67 -6.66
N ARG A 133 20.69 -9.42 -6.18
CA ARG A 133 22.09 -9.13 -6.44
C ARG A 133 22.49 -9.99 -7.65
N PRO A 134 23.06 -9.43 -8.71
CA PRO A 134 23.62 -10.26 -9.78
C PRO A 134 24.69 -11.16 -9.17
N LYS A 135 24.64 -12.47 -9.47
CA LYS A 135 25.68 -13.41 -9.06
C LYS A 135 26.96 -13.00 -9.79
N LYS A 136 28.07 -12.85 -9.05
CA LYS A 136 29.39 -12.74 -9.68
C LYS A 136 29.68 -14.13 -10.29
N LEU A 137 29.92 -14.16 -11.60
CA LEU A 137 30.53 -15.30 -12.27
C LEU A 137 31.99 -15.41 -11.84
#